data_AF-A9PHR8-F1
#
_entry.id   AF-A9PHR8-F1
#
_cell.length_a   1.000
_cell.length_b   1.000
_cell.length_c   1.000
_cell.angle_alpha   90.00
_cell.angle_beta   90.00
_cell.angle_gamma   90.00
#
_symmetry.space_group_name_H-M   'P 1'
#
loop_
_entity.id
_entity.type
_entity.pdbx_description
1 polymer ?
#
loop_
_entity_poly.entity_id
_entity_poly.type
_entity_poly.pdbx_seq_one_letter_code
_entity_poly.pdbx_strand_id
1 'polypeptide(L)'
;MVGAGSAVVNTYPLSSYTFGTKEPKMEKDTSVADRLARMKVNYMKEGMRTSVEAILLVQEHNHPHILLLQIGNTFCKLPGGRLKPGENENEGLKRKLTSKLGANSPALVPDWQLLVPQRASSSFFLSSLECRTFLVHILATCHLLADW
;
A
#
# COMPACT_ATOMS: atom_id res chain seq x y z
N MET A 1 -6.53 -17.41 30.12
CA MET A 1 -6.84 -17.34 28.67
C MET A 1 -7.39 -15.95 28.40
N VAL A 2 -6.55 -14.99 27.97
CA VAL A 2 -7.02 -13.63 27.66
C VAL A 2 -7.42 -13.60 26.19
N GLY A 3 -8.72 -13.37 25.94
CA GLY A 3 -9.30 -13.34 24.61
C GLY A 3 -8.67 -12.25 23.75
N ALA A 4 -8.44 -12.57 22.47
CA ALA A 4 -8.00 -11.62 21.48
C ALA A 4 -9.03 -10.49 21.36
N GLY A 5 -8.70 -9.30 21.87
CA GLY A 5 -9.53 -8.13 21.68
C GLY A 5 -9.64 -7.81 20.19
N SER A 6 -10.88 -7.77 19.68
CA SER A 6 -11.18 -7.23 18.35
C SER A 6 -10.53 -5.86 18.21
N ALA A 7 -9.72 -5.65 17.16
CA ALA A 7 -9.16 -4.35 16.87
C ALA A 7 -10.29 -3.41 16.41
N VAL A 8 -10.65 -2.44 17.26
CA VAL A 8 -11.65 -1.42 16.93
C VAL A 8 -10.95 -0.29 16.18
N VAL A 9 -11.47 0.07 15.00
CA VAL A 9 -10.95 1.17 14.17
C VAL A 9 -12.04 2.23 14.04
N ASN A 10 -11.72 3.47 14.38
CA ASN A 10 -12.63 4.60 14.21
C ASN A 10 -12.60 5.07 12.75
N THR A 11 -13.78 5.28 12.16
CA THR A 11 -13.94 5.84 10.81
C THR A 11 -14.72 7.14 10.84
N TYR A 12 -14.35 8.08 9.99
CA TYR A 12 -15.04 9.36 9.85
C TYR A 12 -15.73 9.48 8.49
N PRO A 13 -16.82 10.26 8.38
CA PRO A 13 -17.50 10.50 7.11
C PRO A 13 -16.53 11.02 6.03
N LEU A 14 -16.72 10.60 4.77
CA LEU A 14 -15.93 11.09 3.63
C LEU A 14 -15.91 12.63 3.55
N SER A 15 -17.03 13.27 3.88
CA SER A 15 -17.18 14.74 3.93
C SER A 15 -16.29 15.44 4.96
N SER A 16 -15.66 14.71 5.89
CA SER A 16 -14.69 15.27 6.85
C SER A 16 -13.29 15.45 6.24
N TYR A 17 -13.08 15.00 5.01
CA TYR A 17 -11.80 15.07 4.31
C TYR A 17 -11.90 15.96 3.07
N THR A 18 -10.87 16.78 2.87
CA THR A 18 -10.75 17.62 1.67
C THR A 18 -9.64 17.10 0.78
N PHE A 19 -9.93 16.94 -0.51
CA PHE A 19 -8.97 16.48 -1.50
C PHE A 19 -8.39 17.67 -2.26
N GLY A 20 -7.10 17.93 -2.03
CA GLY A 20 -6.34 18.91 -2.79
C GLY A 20 -5.76 18.31 -4.08
N THR A 21 -5.42 19.17 -5.02
CA THR A 21 -4.63 18.79 -6.20
C THR A 21 -3.15 18.99 -5.96
N LYS A 22 -2.34 18.06 -6.45
CA LYS A 22 -0.88 18.13 -6.48
C LYS A 22 -0.39 17.94 -7.90
N GLU A 23 0.84 18.36 -8.13
CA GLU A 23 1.58 18.18 -9.36
C GLU A 23 1.60 16.69 -9.75
N PRO A 24 1.25 16.37 -11.02
CA PRO A 24 1.16 14.99 -11.45
C PRO A 24 2.51 14.30 -11.35
N LYS A 25 2.52 13.12 -10.75
CA LYS A 25 3.72 12.29 -10.62
C LYS A 25 3.75 11.26 -11.73
N MET A 26 4.63 11.46 -12.70
CA MET A 26 4.82 10.53 -13.81
C MET A 26 5.30 9.16 -13.31
N GLU A 27 4.83 8.09 -13.96
CA GLU A 27 5.36 6.76 -13.72
C GLU A 27 6.81 6.66 -14.19
N LYS A 28 7.59 5.83 -13.50
CA LYS A 28 9.01 5.67 -13.79
C LYS A 28 9.29 4.87 -15.05
N ASP A 29 8.37 3.99 -15.42
CA ASP A 29 8.56 3.02 -16.50
C ASP A 29 7.54 3.32 -17.60
N THR A 30 8.02 3.43 -18.83
CA THR A 30 7.19 3.65 -20.02
C THR A 30 6.48 2.39 -20.49
N SER A 31 6.96 1.23 -20.09
CA SER A 31 6.39 -0.07 -20.45
C SER A 31 6.54 -1.10 -19.33
N VAL A 32 5.79 -2.21 -19.45
CA VAL A 32 5.92 -3.37 -18.55
C VAL A 32 7.31 -4.01 -18.69
N ALA A 33 7.88 -4.04 -19.91
CA ALA A 33 9.21 -4.59 -20.15
C ALA A 33 10.29 -3.79 -19.41
N ASP A 34 10.25 -2.46 -19.49
CA ASP A 34 11.17 -1.57 -18.77
C ASP A 34 11.08 -1.78 -17.26
N ARG A 35 9.84 -1.93 -16.76
CA ARG A 35 9.58 -2.22 -15.35
C ARG A 35 10.23 -3.53 -14.90
N LEU A 36 10.07 -4.61 -15.68
CA LEU A 36 10.64 -5.92 -15.38
C LEU A 36 12.17 -5.91 -15.46
N ALA A 37 12.74 -5.26 -16.48
CA ALA A 37 14.20 -5.12 -16.62
C ALA A 37 14.80 -4.38 -15.41
N ARG A 38 14.21 -3.25 -15.02
CA ARG A 38 14.61 -2.51 -13.82
C ARG A 38 14.44 -3.32 -12.54
N MET A 39 13.38 -4.12 -12.42
CA MET A 39 13.18 -5.02 -11.27
C MET A 39 14.28 -6.07 -11.18
N LYS A 40 14.65 -6.71 -12.30
CA LYS A 40 15.73 -7.70 -12.36
C LYS A 40 17.08 -7.10 -11.94
N VAL A 41 17.43 -5.94 -12.48
CA VAL A 41 18.70 -5.25 -12.14
C VAL A 41 18.75 -4.89 -10.65
N ASN A 42 17.66 -4.34 -10.10
CA ASN A 42 17.62 -4.00 -8.67
C ASN A 42 17.72 -5.23 -7.78
N TYR A 43 17.10 -6.34 -8.17
CA TYR A 43 17.19 -7.59 -7.41
C TYR A 43 18.62 -8.13 -7.36
N MET A 44 19.34 -8.13 -8.49
CA MET A 44 20.73 -8.59 -8.52
C MET A 44 21.67 -7.74 -7.67
N LYS A 45 21.34 -6.45 -7.47
CA LYS A 45 22.15 -5.51 -6.69
C LYS A 45 21.79 -5.48 -5.20
N GLU A 46 20.50 -5.46 -4.89
CA GLU A 46 19.97 -5.12 -3.56
C GLU A 46 19.16 -6.27 -2.94
N GLY A 47 18.97 -7.37 -3.65
CA GLY A 47 18.18 -8.51 -3.22
C GLY A 47 16.66 -8.26 -3.28
N MET A 48 15.94 -8.88 -2.36
CA MET A 48 14.47 -8.86 -2.35
C MET A 48 13.93 -7.43 -2.20
N ARG A 49 12.91 -7.10 -3.00
CA ARG A 49 12.25 -5.79 -2.95
C ARG A 49 11.25 -5.74 -1.80
N THR A 50 11.53 -4.94 -0.78
CA THR A 50 10.55 -4.60 0.28
C THR A 50 9.69 -3.41 -0.13
N SER A 51 8.37 -3.54 0.01
CA SER A 51 7.39 -2.47 -0.24
C SER A 51 6.31 -2.49 0.84
N VAL A 52 5.79 -1.32 1.17
CA VAL A 52 4.71 -1.14 2.15
C VAL A 52 3.54 -0.41 1.49
N GLU A 53 2.33 -0.80 1.84
CA GLU A 53 1.09 -0.19 1.36
C GLU A 53 0.14 0.03 2.53
N ALA A 54 -0.58 1.14 2.52
CA ALA A 54 -1.56 1.50 3.54
C ALA A 54 -2.98 1.32 3.00
N ILE A 55 -3.87 0.89 3.89
CA ILE A 55 -5.31 0.94 3.68
C ILE A 55 -5.82 2.15 4.46
N LEU A 56 -6.40 3.12 3.75
CA LEU A 56 -7.05 4.28 4.35
C LEU A 56 -8.55 4.07 4.31
N LEU A 57 -9.18 4.06 5.48
CA LEU A 57 -10.59 3.76 5.66
C LEU A 57 -11.37 5.04 5.97
N VAL A 58 -12.45 5.25 5.24
CA VAL A 58 -13.46 6.29 5.52
C VAL A 58 -14.83 5.63 5.52
N GLN A 59 -15.87 6.36 5.90
CA GLN A 59 -17.25 5.87 5.76
C GLN A 59 -18.13 6.84 4.99
N GLU A 60 -19.13 6.29 4.32
CA GLU A 60 -20.21 7.04 3.71
C GLU A 60 -21.49 6.21 3.85
N HIS A 61 -22.59 6.81 4.29
CA HIS A 61 -23.85 6.09 4.54
C HIS A 61 -23.69 4.82 5.41
N ASN A 62 -22.88 4.92 6.47
CA ASN A 62 -22.51 3.80 7.37
C ASN A 62 -21.87 2.60 6.66
N HIS A 63 -21.31 2.79 5.46
CA HIS A 63 -20.53 1.79 4.73
C HIS A 63 -19.05 2.16 4.71
N PRO A 64 -18.15 1.23 5.06
CA PRO A 64 -16.70 1.45 4.98
C PRO A 64 -16.23 1.52 3.51
N HIS A 65 -15.40 2.50 3.21
CA HIS A 65 -14.79 2.70 1.89
C HIS A 65 -13.27 2.79 2.02
N ILE A 66 -12.55 2.20 1.06
CA ILE A 66 -11.09 2.26 0.98
C ILE A 66 -10.67 3.32 -0.03
N LEU A 67 -9.79 4.24 0.38
CA LEU A 67 -9.22 5.22 -0.54
C LEU A 67 -8.11 4.60 -1.38
N LEU A 68 -8.23 4.74 -2.70
CA LEU A 68 -7.26 4.27 -3.68
C LEU A 68 -6.74 5.44 -4.52
N LEU A 69 -5.50 5.30 -5.00
CA LEU A 69 -4.92 6.21 -5.98
C LEU A 69 -5.25 5.71 -7.38
N GLN A 70 -6.08 6.46 -8.09
CA GLN A 70 -6.40 6.19 -9.48
C GLN A 70 -5.28 6.69 -10.40
N ILE A 71 -4.87 5.87 -11.37
CA ILE A 71 -3.87 6.18 -12.40
C ILE A 71 -4.53 5.94 -13.75
N GLY A 72 -4.71 7.02 -14.51
CA GLY A 72 -5.51 6.99 -15.73
C GLY A 72 -6.96 6.60 -15.41
N ASN A 73 -7.57 5.77 -16.26
CA ASN A 73 -9.00 5.46 -16.15
C ASN A 73 -9.28 4.07 -15.54
N THR A 74 -8.28 3.20 -15.44
CA THR A 74 -8.48 1.77 -15.17
C THR A 74 -7.58 1.19 -14.08
N PHE A 75 -6.57 1.92 -13.63
CA PHE A 75 -5.65 1.42 -12.61
C PHE A 75 -5.90 2.09 -11.26
N CYS A 76 -6.05 1.29 -10.22
CA CYS A 76 -6.11 1.76 -8.85
C CYS A 76 -4.98 1.11 -8.04
N LYS A 77 -4.34 1.88 -7.16
CA LYS A 77 -3.25 1.39 -6.30
C LYS A 77 -3.44 1.89 -4.88
N LEU A 78 -3.02 1.10 -3.90
CA LEU A 78 -2.92 1.57 -2.53
C LEU A 78 -1.82 2.63 -2.39
N PRO A 79 -1.99 3.61 -1.49
CA PRO A 79 -0.93 4.55 -1.15
C PRO A 79 0.21 3.81 -0.43
N GLY A 80 1.46 4.06 -0.81
CA GLY A 80 2.59 3.24 -0.39
C GLY A 80 3.74 3.24 -1.39
N GLY A 81 4.68 2.31 -1.24
CA GLY A 81 5.73 2.04 -2.21
C GLY A 81 6.96 1.34 -1.64
N ARG A 82 8.01 1.27 -2.47
CA ARG A 82 9.28 0.59 -2.15
C ARG A 82 10.04 1.27 -1.01
N LEU A 83 10.49 0.48 -0.03
CA LEU A 83 11.38 0.94 1.05
C LEU A 83 12.83 1.04 0.59
N LYS A 84 13.63 1.85 1.29
CA LYS A 84 15.09 1.84 1.16
C LYS A 84 15.65 0.61 1.88
N PRO A 85 16.86 0.11 1.51
CA PRO A 85 17.51 -0.96 2.26
C PRO A 85 17.66 -0.58 3.74
N GLY A 86 17.24 -1.47 4.64
CA GLY A 86 17.30 -1.27 6.09
C GLY A 86 16.31 -0.25 6.67
N GLU A 87 15.42 0.32 5.87
CA GLU A 87 14.42 1.28 6.36
C GLU A 87 13.31 0.58 7.15
N ASN A 88 12.94 1.17 8.30
CA ASN A 88 11.81 0.68 9.09
C ASN A 88 10.50 0.79 8.31
N GLU A 89 9.68 -0.25 8.36
CA GLU A 89 8.43 -0.34 7.59
C GLU A 89 7.44 0.79 7.93
N ASN A 90 7.29 1.10 9.22
CA ASN A 90 6.37 2.14 9.68
C ASN A 90 6.86 3.53 9.26
N GLU A 91 8.12 3.85 9.52
CA GLU A 91 8.71 5.14 9.11
C GLU A 91 8.69 5.31 7.59
N GLY A 92 9.03 4.23 6.87
CA GLY A 92 8.97 4.17 5.43
C GLY A 92 7.56 4.41 4.91
N LEU A 93 6.54 3.80 5.53
CA LEU A 93 5.14 4.01 5.16
C LEU A 93 4.71 5.45 5.41
N LYS A 94 4.99 6.03 6.59
CA LYS A 94 4.70 7.45 6.88
C LYS A 94 5.32 8.36 5.83
N ARG A 95 6.60 8.13 5.47
CA ARG A 95 7.29 8.89 4.42
C ARG A 95 6.62 8.72 3.05
N LYS A 96 6.15 7.53 2.69
CA LYS A 96 5.42 7.30 1.43
C LYS A 96 4.08 8.01 1.40
N LEU A 97 3.33 7.96 2.51
CA LEU A 97 2.05 8.63 2.66
C LEU A 97 2.22 10.15 2.54
N THR A 98 3.15 10.74 3.30
CA THR A 98 3.47 12.18 3.20
C THR A 98 3.87 12.57 1.78
N SER A 99 4.68 11.76 1.09
CA SER A 99 5.09 12.08 -0.28
C SER A 99 3.93 12.08 -1.28
N LYS A 100 2.95 11.17 -1.12
CA LYS A 100 1.85 10.97 -2.06
C LYS A 100 0.61 11.82 -1.74
N LEU A 101 0.27 11.97 -0.47
CA LEU A 101 -0.98 12.56 0.01
C LEU A 101 -0.77 13.83 0.84
N GLY A 102 0.46 14.08 1.33
CA GLY A 102 0.76 15.27 2.11
C GLY A 102 0.64 16.54 1.26
N ALA A 103 0.10 17.59 1.87
CA ALA A 103 -0.01 18.91 1.26
C ALA A 103 1.38 19.48 0.88
N ASN A 104 1.40 20.42 -0.07
CA ASN A 104 2.63 21.10 -0.49
C ASN A 104 3.16 22.10 0.57
N SER A 105 2.37 22.39 1.60
CA SER A 105 2.78 23.25 2.72
C SER A 105 3.35 22.40 3.87
N PRO A 106 4.56 22.71 4.37
CA PRO A 106 5.13 22.02 5.53
C PRO A 106 4.31 22.20 6.81
N ALA A 107 3.44 23.22 6.89
CA ALA A 107 2.54 23.44 8.01
C ALA A 107 1.34 22.47 8.03
N LEU A 108 1.08 21.75 6.93
CA LEU A 108 -0.09 20.87 6.76
C LEU A 108 0.32 19.39 6.59
N VAL A 109 1.50 19.01 7.09
CA VAL A 109 1.95 17.61 7.06
C VAL A 109 1.14 16.82 8.09
N PRO A 110 0.39 15.77 7.67
CA PRO A 110 -0.39 14.96 8.60
C PRO A 110 0.54 14.16 9.52
N ASP A 111 0.17 14.05 10.80
CA ASP A 111 0.75 13.03 11.68
C ASP A 111 0.05 11.69 11.42
N TRP A 112 0.74 10.81 10.70
CA TRP A 112 0.20 9.50 10.35
C TRP A 112 0.19 8.56 11.56
N GLN A 113 -1.01 8.25 12.04
CA GLN A 113 -1.23 7.18 13.01
C GLN A 113 -1.40 5.86 12.27
N LEU A 114 -0.43 4.95 12.45
CA LEU A 114 -0.46 3.64 11.83
C LEU A 114 -1.01 2.62 12.83
N LEU A 115 -2.13 2.00 12.48
CA LEU A 115 -2.65 0.87 13.22
C LEU A 115 -1.94 -0.39 12.72
N VAL A 116 -0.95 -0.85 13.49
CA VAL A 116 -0.27 -2.12 13.20
C VAL A 116 -1.05 -3.22 13.91
N PRO A 117 -1.75 -4.13 13.19
CA PRO A 117 -2.45 -5.22 13.83
C PRO A 117 -1.44 -6.11 14.55
N GLN A 118 -1.71 -6.40 15.82
CA GLN A 118 -0.85 -7.21 16.71
C GLN A 118 -0.61 -8.65 16.19
N ARG A 119 -1.27 -9.08 15.11
CA ARG A 119 -1.20 -10.49 14.65
C ARG A 119 -1.28 -10.77 13.16
N ALA A 120 -1.36 -9.79 12.27
CA ALA A 120 -1.45 -10.09 10.83
C ALA A 120 -0.86 -8.98 9.96
N SER A 121 0.45 -8.99 9.77
CA SER A 121 1.05 -8.49 8.53
C SER A 121 0.83 -9.59 7.49
N SER A 122 -0.17 -9.45 6.63
CA SER A 122 -0.25 -10.27 5.41
C SER A 122 0.92 -9.89 4.52
N SER A 123 2.02 -10.63 4.65
CA SER A 123 3.21 -10.47 3.81
C SER A 123 3.00 -11.23 2.50
N PHE A 124 2.94 -10.52 1.39
CA PHE A 124 2.88 -11.13 0.06
C PHE A 124 4.29 -11.29 -0.50
N PHE A 125 4.69 -12.53 -0.77
CA PHE A 125 5.95 -12.84 -1.44
C PHE A 125 5.68 -13.19 -2.90
N LEU A 126 6.26 -12.43 -3.82
CA LEU A 126 6.26 -12.78 -5.24
C LEU A 126 7.50 -13.64 -5.51
N SER A 127 7.30 -14.94 -5.69
CA SER A 127 8.40 -15.92 -5.85
C SER A 127 8.85 -16.16 -7.30
N SER A 128 8.15 -15.62 -8.30
CA SER A 128 8.54 -15.81 -9.71
C SER A 128 8.35 -14.56 -10.56
N LEU A 129 9.39 -14.23 -11.34
CA LEU A 129 9.40 -13.19 -12.37
C LEU A 129 9.15 -13.77 -13.77
N GLU A 130 8.87 -15.07 -13.88
CA GLU A 130 8.62 -15.73 -15.16
C GLU A 130 7.13 -15.69 -15.53
N CYS A 131 6.88 -15.19 -16.73
CA CYS A 131 5.58 -15.07 -17.38
C CYS A 131 4.70 -16.32 -17.23
N ARG A 132 3.55 -16.18 -16.56
CA ARG A 132 2.18 -16.38 -17.09
C ARG A 132 1.20 -16.49 -15.91
N THR A 133 0.06 -15.83 -16.03
CA THR A 133 -1.08 -15.84 -15.08
C THR A 133 -0.96 -14.89 -13.88
N PHE A 134 -1.20 -13.60 -14.11
CA PHE A 134 -1.63 -12.69 -13.03
C PHE A 134 -3.11 -12.94 -12.75
N LEU A 135 -3.43 -13.93 -11.92
CA LEU A 135 -4.73 -13.99 -11.25
C LEU A 135 -4.59 -13.26 -9.91
N VAL A 136 -4.69 -11.93 -9.93
CA VAL A 136 -4.75 -11.15 -8.69
C VAL A 136 -6.21 -11.18 -8.21
N HIS A 137 -6.57 -12.27 -7.53
CA HIS A 137 -7.78 -12.31 -6.72
C HIS A 137 -7.59 -11.34 -5.55
N ILE A 138 -8.31 -10.23 -5.60
CA ILE A 138 -8.51 -9.32 -4.48
C ILE A 138 -9.43 -10.06 -3.49
N LEU A 139 -8.89 -10.49 -2.34
CA LEU A 139 -9.49 -10.34 -1.01
C LEU A 139 -8.66 -11.10 0.02
N ALA A 140 -8.57 -10.48 1.19
CA ALA A 140 -7.97 -11.03 2.39
C ALA A 140 -8.57 -12.39 2.76
N THR A 141 -7.71 -13.23 3.33
CA THR A 141 -8.01 -14.49 4.04
C THR A 141 -8.35 -15.70 3.16
N CYS A 142 -7.39 -16.60 2.95
CA CYS A 142 -7.69 -18.03 2.86
C CYS A 142 -6.64 -18.82 3.63
N HIS A 143 -7.15 -19.67 4.52
CA HIS A 143 -6.42 -20.60 5.37
C HIS A 143 -5.43 -21.44 4.57
N LEU A 144 -4.28 -21.74 5.18
CA LEU A 144 -3.61 -23.02 4.97
C LEU A 144 -4.63 -24.13 5.18
N LEU A 145 -4.82 -25.01 4.20
CA LEU A 145 -5.05 -26.43 4.38
C LEU A 145 -4.97 -27.14 3.01
N ALA A 146 -4.07 -28.13 2.95
CA ALA A 146 -4.12 -29.39 2.17
C ALA A 146 -4.23 -29.33 0.63
N ASP A 147 -3.66 -30.22 -0.18
CA ASP A 147 -2.75 -31.35 -0.06
C ASP A 147 -2.24 -31.66 -1.49
N TRP A 148 -0.99 -32.14 -1.61
CA TRP A 148 -0.25 -32.65 -2.80
C TRP A 148 0.10 -31.69 -3.94
#